data_AF-A0A9N9HXZ3-F1
#
_entry.id   AF-A0A9N9HXZ3-F1
#
_cell.length_a   1.000
_cell.length_b   1.000
_cell.length_c   1.000
_cell.angle_alpha   90.00
_cell.angle_beta   90.00
_cell.angle_gamma   90.00
#
_symmetry.space_group_name_H-M   'P 1'
#
loop_
_entity.id
_entity.type
_entity.pdbx_description
1 polymer ?
#
loop_
_entity_poly.entity_id
_entity_poly.type
_entity_poly.pdbx_seq_one_letter_code
_entity_poly.pdbx_strand_id
1 'polypeptide(L)'
;MPSNFINFLLFALLIVSRRGLLVYAQDTDSGIVSLNDTSYGWFVCSKTSTSYMEYAIAVVPSSAIPNDQAGTTSLAHRPGSFSQFGILTFGTNYTGAHQFADPNSASFIYIANLSCADQPVPSCSPNSQTFNTSTVLCLAVSNPNGCETKFSYSISFTSGVKYPALAIFDSNPSSCPTTTTPSMTTTIIDGASYTGTGLSLSSNADIDLINDISGGHPI
;
A
#
# COMPACT_ATOMS: atom_id res chain seq x y z
N MET A 1 -25.07 -44.45 32.60
CA MET A 1 -24.76 -43.02 32.37
C MET A 1 -23.97 -42.81 31.06
N PRO A 2 -24.54 -43.04 29.85
CA PRO A 2 -23.81 -42.85 28.59
C PRO A 2 -24.14 -41.53 27.84
N SER A 3 -25.20 -40.83 28.25
CA SER A 3 -25.73 -39.65 27.54
C SER A 3 -24.75 -38.46 27.49
N ASN A 4 -23.99 -38.24 28.57
CA ASN A 4 -23.06 -37.11 28.67
C ASN A 4 -21.82 -37.27 27.77
N PHE A 5 -21.40 -38.51 27.52
CA PHE A 5 -20.23 -38.79 26.67
C PHE A 5 -20.53 -38.56 25.19
N ILE A 6 -21.74 -38.94 24.74
CA ILE A 6 -22.20 -38.73 23.37
C ILE A 6 -22.33 -37.23 23.06
N ASN A 7 -22.90 -36.44 23.99
CA ASN A 7 -23.01 -34.99 23.83
C ASN A 7 -21.65 -34.29 23.78
N PHE A 8 -20.68 -34.75 24.59
CA PHE A 8 -19.32 -34.21 24.56
C PHE A 8 -18.61 -34.52 23.23
N LEU A 9 -18.76 -35.75 22.71
CA LEU A 9 -18.22 -36.15 21.41
C LEU A 9 -18.82 -35.33 20.26
N LEU A 10 -20.13 -35.11 20.26
CA LEU A 10 -20.81 -34.27 19.27
C LEU A 10 -20.34 -32.81 19.33
N PHE A 11 -20.17 -32.27 20.54
CA PHE A 11 -19.68 -30.90 20.73
C PHE A 11 -18.22 -30.74 20.27
N ALA A 12 -17.36 -31.71 20.58
CA ALA A 12 -15.99 -31.74 20.10
C ALA A 12 -15.93 -31.87 18.57
N LEU A 13 -16.78 -32.71 17.97
CA LEU A 13 -16.87 -32.86 16.50
C LEU A 13 -17.38 -31.57 15.83
N LEU A 14 -18.32 -30.84 16.46
CA LEU A 14 -18.80 -29.54 15.98
C LEU A 14 -17.73 -28.45 16.08
N ILE A 15 -16.89 -28.46 17.11
CA ILE A 15 -15.77 -27.52 17.23
C ILE A 15 -14.69 -27.85 16.21
N VAL A 16 -14.34 -29.13 16.03
CA VAL A 16 -13.33 -29.57 15.06
C VAL A 16 -13.81 -29.34 13.62
N SER A 17 -15.08 -29.60 13.32
CA SER A 17 -15.65 -29.32 11.99
C SER A 17 -15.75 -27.82 11.71
N ARG A 18 -16.10 -26.98 12.70
CA ARG A 18 -16.01 -25.52 12.54
C ARG A 18 -14.58 -25.05 12.28
N ARG A 19 -13.59 -25.62 12.97
CA ARG A 19 -12.18 -25.30 12.71
C ARG A 19 -11.70 -25.82 11.35
N GLY A 20 -12.14 -27.00 10.92
CA GLY A 20 -11.81 -27.58 9.60
C GLY A 20 -12.49 -26.89 8.42
N LEU A 21 -13.73 -26.41 8.58
CA LEU A 21 -14.44 -25.62 7.55
C LEU A 21 -13.89 -24.21 7.41
N LEU A 22 -13.36 -23.60 8.49
CA LEU A 22 -12.70 -22.30 8.43
C LEU A 22 -11.29 -22.35 7.81
N VAL A 23 -10.70 -23.54 7.65
CA VAL A 23 -9.40 -23.75 6.97
C VAL A 23 -9.55 -23.78 5.45
N TYR A 24 -10.78 -23.80 4.91
CA TYR A 24 -11.07 -23.44 3.52
C TYR A 24 -11.37 -21.94 3.36
N ALA A 25 -10.78 -21.09 4.20
CA ALA A 25 -10.66 -19.67 3.87
C ALA A 25 -9.83 -19.58 2.59
N GLN A 26 -10.51 -19.31 1.47
CA GLN A 26 -9.87 -19.08 0.18
C GLN A 26 -8.71 -18.11 0.38
N ASP A 27 -7.56 -18.41 -0.24
CA ASP A 27 -6.38 -17.57 -0.12
C ASP A 27 -6.50 -16.42 -1.12
N THR A 28 -7.50 -15.58 -0.87
CA THR A 28 -7.94 -14.48 -1.70
C THR A 28 -8.05 -13.22 -0.86
N ASP A 29 -7.68 -12.08 -1.43
CA ASP A 29 -7.68 -10.82 -0.71
C ASP A 29 -7.91 -9.63 -1.64
N SER A 30 -8.38 -8.51 -1.09
CA SER A 30 -8.56 -7.26 -1.81
C SER A 30 -8.60 -6.08 -0.84
N GLY A 31 -8.08 -4.95 -1.28
CA GLY A 31 -8.07 -3.74 -0.46
C GLY A 31 -7.53 -2.53 -1.19
N ILE A 32 -7.38 -1.45 -0.45
CA ILE A 32 -6.76 -0.20 -0.88
C ILE A 32 -5.57 0.07 0.02
N VAL A 33 -4.42 0.32 -0.60
CA VAL A 33 -3.14 0.60 0.05
C VAL A 33 -2.69 2.02 -0.27
N SER A 34 -2.01 2.67 0.67
CA SER A 34 -1.28 3.92 0.43
C SER A 34 0.21 3.70 0.59
N LEU A 35 1.00 4.22 -0.37
CA LEU A 35 2.45 4.26 -0.32
C LEU A 35 2.92 5.71 -0.37
N ASN A 36 3.58 6.16 0.70
CA ASN A 36 3.91 7.58 0.90
C ASN A 36 4.89 8.15 -0.13
N ASP A 37 5.94 7.40 -0.47
CA ASP A 37 7.01 7.85 -1.36
C ASP A 37 7.81 6.68 -1.97
N THR A 38 8.91 6.99 -2.66
CA THR A 38 9.78 6.02 -3.36
C THR A 38 10.47 4.98 -2.49
N SER A 39 10.47 5.17 -1.18
CA SER A 39 11.20 4.34 -0.21
C SER A 39 10.33 3.22 0.35
N TYR A 40 9.01 3.30 0.13
CA TYR A 40 8.05 2.35 0.67
C TYR A 40 7.53 1.40 -0.41
N GLY A 41 7.36 0.16 0.01
CA GLY A 41 6.70 -0.88 -0.77
C GLY A 41 5.64 -1.57 0.08
N TRP A 42 4.81 -2.34 -0.60
CA TRP A 42 3.81 -3.18 0.02
C TRP A 42 3.95 -4.60 -0.53
N PHE A 43 3.78 -5.61 0.31
CA PHE A 43 3.72 -6.99 -0.19
C PHE A 43 2.73 -7.84 0.60
N VAL A 44 2.18 -8.85 -0.06
CA VAL A 44 1.31 -9.88 0.51
C VAL A 44 1.75 -11.24 -0.01
N CYS A 45 1.65 -12.28 0.83
CA CYS A 45 2.05 -13.64 0.49
C CYS A 45 0.90 -14.63 0.70
N SER A 46 0.93 -15.72 -0.06
CA SER A 46 0.04 -16.86 0.15
C SER A 46 0.23 -17.45 1.55
N LYS A 47 -0.86 -17.89 2.17
CA LYS A 47 -0.85 -18.51 3.51
C LYS A 47 -0.20 -19.88 3.50
N THR A 48 -0.21 -20.55 2.34
CA THR A 48 0.36 -21.88 2.14
C THR A 48 1.12 -21.94 0.81
N SER A 49 1.93 -22.98 0.62
CA SER A 49 2.60 -23.19 -0.66
C SER A 49 1.60 -23.40 -1.78
N THR A 50 1.73 -22.62 -2.84
CA THR A 50 0.89 -22.66 -4.03
C THR A 50 1.78 -22.58 -5.28
N SER A 51 1.22 -22.98 -6.41
CA SER A 51 1.79 -22.72 -7.72
C SER A 51 0.95 -21.71 -8.50
N TYR A 52 -0.04 -21.08 -7.87
CA TYR A 52 -0.99 -20.21 -8.54
C TYR A 52 -1.00 -18.84 -7.90
N MET A 53 -0.94 -17.81 -8.73
CA MET A 53 -1.21 -16.43 -8.34
C MET A 53 -1.88 -15.72 -9.51
N GLU A 54 -2.99 -15.07 -9.22
CA GLU A 54 -3.71 -14.23 -10.17
C GLU A 54 -4.13 -12.96 -9.44
N TYR A 55 -3.91 -11.80 -10.06
CA TYR A 55 -4.21 -10.53 -9.42
C TYR A 55 -4.54 -9.43 -10.43
N ALA A 56 -5.17 -8.38 -9.91
CA ALA A 56 -5.33 -7.11 -10.58
C ALA A 56 -4.99 -5.98 -9.59
N ILE A 57 -4.30 -4.96 -10.07
CA ILE A 57 -4.02 -3.73 -9.32
C ILE A 57 -4.35 -2.54 -10.21
N ALA A 58 -4.90 -1.48 -9.62
CA ALA A 58 -5.08 -0.20 -10.26
C ALA A 58 -4.74 0.93 -9.29
N VAL A 59 -4.06 1.96 -9.80
CA VAL A 59 -3.88 3.22 -9.07
C VAL A 59 -5.25 3.88 -8.92
N VAL A 60 -5.53 4.40 -7.73
CA VAL A 60 -6.82 5.01 -7.38
C VAL A 60 -6.64 6.47 -6.95
N PRO A 61 -7.70 7.28 -6.96
CA PRO A 61 -7.63 8.67 -6.50
C PRO A 61 -7.11 8.82 -5.07
N SER A 62 -6.55 10.00 -4.76
CA SER A 62 -6.11 10.36 -3.41
C SER A 62 -7.26 10.40 -2.40
N SER A 63 -8.51 10.56 -2.84
CA SER A 63 -9.71 10.48 -2.00
C SER A 63 -10.06 9.05 -1.56
N ALA A 64 -9.46 8.03 -2.17
CA ALA A 64 -9.65 6.64 -1.76
C ALA A 64 -9.14 6.43 -0.32
N ILE A 65 -9.92 5.69 0.47
CA ILE A 65 -9.62 5.41 1.87
C ILE A 65 -8.91 4.06 1.96
N PRO A 66 -7.64 4.01 2.43
CA PRO A 66 -6.94 2.75 2.62
C PRO A 66 -7.67 1.85 3.61
N ASN A 67 -7.76 0.56 3.29
CA ASN A 67 -8.47 -0.44 4.08
C ASN A 67 -7.85 -1.85 4.01
N ASP A 68 -6.64 -1.95 3.47
CA ASP A 68 -5.87 -3.21 3.49
C ASP A 68 -5.63 -3.70 4.92
N GLN A 69 -5.77 -5.01 5.12
CA GLN A 69 -5.46 -5.71 6.36
C GLN A 69 -4.58 -6.95 6.15
N ALA A 70 -4.18 -7.23 4.92
CA ALA A 70 -3.61 -8.51 4.52
C ALA A 70 -2.12 -8.41 4.23
N GLY A 71 -1.73 -7.34 3.55
CA GLY A 71 -0.33 -7.12 3.23
C GLY A 71 0.42 -6.37 4.33
N THR A 72 1.68 -6.12 4.05
CA THR A 72 2.60 -5.37 4.92
C THR A 72 3.20 -4.23 4.12
N THR A 73 3.07 -3.01 4.63
CA THR A 73 3.80 -1.84 4.12
C THR A 73 5.10 -1.70 4.90
N SER A 74 6.23 -1.63 4.20
CA SER A 74 7.56 -1.47 4.82
C SER A 74 8.45 -0.58 3.96
N LEU A 75 9.61 -0.20 4.51
CA LEU A 75 10.72 0.19 3.65
C LEU A 75 11.00 -0.95 2.68
N ALA A 76 11.30 -0.60 1.44
CA ALA A 76 11.55 -1.55 0.39
C ALA A 76 12.82 -1.19 -0.39
N HIS A 77 13.32 -2.18 -1.14
CA HIS A 77 14.31 -1.98 -2.16
C HIS A 77 13.83 -0.87 -3.10
N ARG A 78 14.65 0.16 -3.24
CA ARG A 78 14.26 1.37 -3.97
C ARG A 78 14.16 1.04 -5.46
N PRO A 79 13.01 1.29 -6.10
CA PRO A 79 12.90 1.15 -7.54
C PRO A 79 13.83 2.16 -8.24
N GLY A 80 14.18 1.87 -9.49
CA GLY A 80 14.84 2.86 -10.35
C GLY A 80 14.00 4.15 -10.48
N SER A 81 14.62 5.22 -10.97
CA SER A 81 13.87 6.45 -11.29
C SER A 81 13.15 6.30 -12.62
N PHE A 82 11.84 6.59 -12.63
CA PHE A 82 11.00 6.54 -13.83
C PHE A 82 10.33 7.89 -14.08
N SER A 83 10.12 8.23 -15.35
CA SER A 83 9.40 9.45 -15.76
C SER A 83 7.89 9.28 -15.82
N GLN A 84 7.42 8.03 -15.89
CA GLN A 84 6.01 7.69 -15.99
C GLN A 84 5.38 7.52 -14.61
N PHE A 85 4.16 8.04 -14.46
CA PHE A 85 3.36 7.84 -13.25
C PHE A 85 2.69 6.46 -13.26
N GLY A 86 2.75 5.76 -12.12
CA GLY A 86 2.12 4.46 -11.95
C GLY A 86 2.74 3.66 -10.81
N ILE A 87 2.50 2.35 -10.81
CA ILE A 87 3.09 1.41 -9.85
C ILE A 87 3.88 0.33 -10.58
N LEU A 88 4.81 -0.27 -9.86
CA LEU A 88 5.49 -1.50 -10.29
C LEU A 88 4.96 -2.65 -9.46
N THR A 89 4.72 -3.79 -10.11
CA THR A 89 4.28 -5.02 -9.43
C THR A 89 5.24 -6.15 -9.71
N PHE A 90 5.48 -6.98 -8.69
CA PHE A 90 6.44 -8.07 -8.73
C PHE A 90 5.80 -9.32 -8.15
N GLY A 91 5.49 -10.28 -9.01
CA GLY A 91 5.20 -11.65 -8.57
C GLY A 91 6.50 -12.34 -8.16
N THR A 92 6.59 -12.83 -6.93
CA THR A 92 7.82 -13.41 -6.40
C THR A 92 7.54 -14.57 -5.44
N ASN A 93 8.58 -15.16 -4.87
CA ASN A 93 8.49 -16.10 -3.76
C ASN A 93 8.83 -15.42 -2.43
N TYR A 94 8.70 -16.15 -1.34
CA TYR A 94 9.01 -15.64 0.00
C TYR A 94 10.41 -15.01 0.12
N THR A 95 11.44 -15.63 -0.46
CA THR A 95 12.81 -15.07 -0.44
C THR A 95 12.90 -13.75 -1.18
N GLY A 96 12.29 -13.63 -2.36
CA GLY A 96 12.27 -12.39 -3.13
C GLY A 96 11.46 -11.29 -2.44
N ALA A 97 10.37 -11.63 -1.74
CA ALA A 97 9.62 -10.68 -0.92
C ALA A 97 10.47 -10.13 0.26
N HIS A 98 11.27 -10.98 0.91
CA HIS A 98 12.21 -10.54 1.95
C HIS A 98 13.30 -9.63 1.39
N GLN A 99 13.87 -9.98 0.23
CA GLN A 99 14.85 -9.12 -0.45
C GLN A 99 14.22 -7.78 -0.88
N PHE A 100 12.95 -7.80 -1.30
CA PHE A 100 12.19 -6.59 -1.62
C PHE A 100 11.95 -5.73 -0.37
N ALA A 101 11.66 -6.34 0.78
CA ALA A 101 11.46 -5.62 2.04
C ALA A 101 12.77 -5.18 2.73
N ASP A 102 13.93 -5.49 2.16
CA ASP A 102 15.23 -5.02 2.63
C ASP A 102 15.74 -3.85 1.76
N PRO A 103 15.74 -2.60 2.27
CA PRO A 103 16.20 -1.45 1.50
C PRO A 103 17.70 -1.51 1.14
N ASN A 104 18.48 -2.35 1.82
CA ASN A 104 19.91 -2.53 1.56
C ASN A 104 20.20 -3.72 0.63
N SER A 105 19.17 -4.47 0.21
CA SER A 105 19.37 -5.58 -0.70
C SER A 105 19.94 -5.07 -2.02
N ALA A 106 20.98 -5.73 -2.53
CA ALA A 106 21.58 -5.37 -3.82
C ALA A 106 20.63 -5.62 -5.01
N SER A 107 19.72 -6.59 -4.86
CA SER A 107 18.72 -6.96 -5.86
C SER A 107 17.65 -7.84 -5.21
N PHE A 108 16.47 -7.93 -5.82
CA PHE A 108 15.45 -8.89 -5.41
C PHE A 108 15.02 -9.75 -6.60
N ILE A 109 14.63 -10.99 -6.31
CA ILE A 109 14.18 -11.95 -7.32
C ILE A 109 12.69 -11.73 -7.58
N TYR A 110 12.28 -11.77 -8.84
CA TYR A 110 10.87 -11.78 -9.24
C TYR A 110 10.65 -12.60 -10.52
N ILE A 111 9.38 -12.88 -10.82
CA ILE A 111 8.92 -13.69 -11.94
C ILE A 111 8.33 -12.72 -12.97
N ALA A 112 9.07 -12.46 -14.06
CA ALA A 112 8.70 -11.45 -15.05
C ALA A 112 7.28 -11.63 -15.61
N ASN A 113 6.87 -12.86 -15.94
CA ASN A 113 5.54 -13.15 -16.51
C ASN A 113 4.36 -12.86 -15.55
N LEU A 114 4.62 -12.72 -14.25
CA LEU A 114 3.62 -12.41 -13.23
C LEU A 114 3.74 -10.97 -12.73
N SER A 115 4.48 -10.12 -13.46
CA SER A 115 4.92 -8.81 -12.98
C SER A 115 4.69 -7.73 -14.04
N CYS A 116 4.40 -6.51 -13.58
CA CYS A 116 4.54 -5.30 -14.37
C CYS A 116 5.76 -4.53 -13.83
N ALA A 117 6.95 -5.01 -14.21
CA ALA A 117 8.22 -4.59 -13.61
C ALA A 117 9.05 -3.63 -14.48
N ASP A 118 8.80 -3.60 -15.80
CA ASP A 118 9.65 -2.86 -16.74
C ASP A 118 9.46 -1.34 -16.66
N GLN A 119 8.22 -0.90 -16.42
CA GLN A 119 7.87 0.51 -16.29
C GLN A 119 6.63 0.68 -15.40
N PRO A 120 6.47 1.84 -14.73
CA PRO A 120 5.31 2.11 -13.91
C PRO A 120 4.04 2.14 -14.77
N VAL A 121 3.00 1.45 -14.32
CA VAL A 121 1.71 1.39 -15.02
C VAL A 121 0.58 1.83 -14.10
N PRO A 122 -0.48 2.49 -14.63
CA PRO A 122 -1.65 2.85 -13.84
C PRO A 122 -2.48 1.63 -13.42
N SER A 123 -2.31 0.51 -14.11
CA SER A 123 -2.98 -0.76 -13.80
C SER A 123 -2.15 -1.94 -14.26
N CYS A 124 -2.17 -3.03 -13.51
CA CYS A 124 -1.50 -4.28 -13.84
C CYS A 124 -2.43 -5.47 -13.58
N SER A 125 -2.59 -6.34 -14.57
CA SER A 125 -3.24 -7.64 -14.43
C SER A 125 -2.55 -8.61 -15.39
N PRO A 126 -1.42 -9.22 -14.96
CA PRO A 126 -0.73 -10.18 -15.79
C PRO A 126 -1.57 -11.44 -15.95
N ASN A 127 -1.40 -12.13 -17.08
CA ASN A 127 -2.09 -13.40 -17.31
C ASN A 127 -1.74 -14.39 -16.19
N SER A 128 -2.75 -15.03 -15.63
CA SER A 128 -2.55 -16.09 -14.64
C SER A 128 -1.71 -17.22 -15.24
N GLN A 129 -0.65 -17.60 -14.53
CA GLN A 129 0.18 -18.75 -14.90
C GLN A 129 0.40 -19.65 -13.70
N THR A 130 0.36 -20.96 -13.95
CA THR A 130 0.75 -21.97 -12.97
C THR A 130 2.27 -22.07 -12.95
N PHE A 131 2.85 -21.94 -11.77
CA PHE A 131 4.26 -22.11 -11.52
C PHE A 131 4.64 -23.60 -11.54
N ASN A 132 5.83 -23.91 -12.03
CA ASN A 132 6.30 -25.30 -12.15
C ASN A 132 6.65 -25.95 -10.80
N THR A 133 6.62 -25.19 -9.70
CA THR A 133 6.88 -25.69 -8.35
C THR A 133 5.85 -25.11 -7.37
N SER A 134 5.65 -25.79 -6.23
CA SER A 134 4.79 -25.29 -5.15
C SER A 134 5.65 -24.60 -4.10
N THR A 135 5.41 -23.31 -3.88
CA THR A 135 6.14 -22.48 -2.91
C THR A 135 5.24 -21.38 -2.37
N VAL A 136 5.66 -20.65 -1.33
CA VAL A 136 4.92 -19.45 -0.92
C VAL A 136 5.16 -18.37 -1.96
N LEU A 137 4.09 -18.00 -2.68
CA LEU A 137 4.10 -16.93 -3.67
C LEU A 137 3.70 -15.63 -2.99
N CYS A 138 4.31 -14.53 -3.44
CA CYS A 138 4.04 -13.20 -2.93
C CYS A 138 3.85 -12.21 -4.08
N LEU A 139 3.00 -11.23 -3.86
CA LEU A 139 2.88 -10.04 -4.68
C LEU A 139 3.53 -8.89 -3.93
N ALA A 140 4.53 -8.26 -4.53
CA ALA A 140 5.10 -7.01 -4.05
C ALA A 140 4.74 -5.86 -4.99
N VAL A 141 4.54 -4.67 -4.43
CA VAL A 141 4.15 -3.45 -5.12
C VAL A 141 5.06 -2.31 -4.66
N SER A 142 5.64 -1.60 -5.60
CA SER A 142 6.48 -0.44 -5.33
C SER A 142 5.86 0.83 -5.90
N ASN A 143 6.06 1.93 -5.17
CA ASN A 143 5.76 3.27 -5.63
C ASN A 143 7.04 3.90 -6.21
N PRO A 144 7.23 3.96 -7.53
CA PRO A 144 8.36 4.68 -8.13
C PRO A 144 8.15 6.20 -8.15
N ASN A 145 6.97 6.70 -7.75
CA ASN A 145 6.63 8.11 -7.82
C ASN A 145 7.22 8.87 -6.61
N GLY A 146 7.66 10.10 -6.83
CA GLY A 146 8.10 11.02 -5.75
C GLY A 146 6.96 11.61 -4.91
N CYS A 147 5.81 10.95 -4.85
CA CYS A 147 4.59 11.41 -4.19
C CYS A 147 3.77 10.24 -3.66
N GLU A 148 2.82 10.53 -2.75
CA GLU A 148 1.90 9.52 -2.25
C GLU A 148 1.09 8.92 -3.42
N THR A 149 1.08 7.60 -3.50
CA THR A 149 0.31 6.84 -4.48
C THR A 149 -0.55 5.82 -3.76
N LYS A 150 -1.84 5.83 -4.09
CA LYS A 150 -2.81 4.86 -3.59
C LYS A 150 -3.16 3.88 -4.71
N PHE A 151 -3.34 2.62 -4.35
CA PHE A 151 -3.79 1.60 -5.31
C PHE A 151 -4.81 0.68 -4.67
N SER A 152 -5.75 0.19 -5.47
CA SER A 152 -6.58 -0.96 -5.12
C SER A 152 -5.93 -2.21 -5.67
N TYR A 153 -5.92 -3.29 -4.89
CA TYR A 153 -5.50 -4.61 -5.33
C TYR A 153 -6.63 -5.62 -5.13
N SER A 154 -6.57 -6.69 -5.92
CA SER A 154 -7.33 -7.91 -5.70
C SER A 154 -6.52 -9.10 -6.17
N ILE A 155 -6.45 -10.15 -5.35
CA ILE A 155 -5.54 -11.28 -5.55
C ILE A 155 -6.19 -12.61 -5.15
N SER A 156 -5.79 -13.67 -5.84
CA SER A 156 -6.08 -15.07 -5.51
C SER A 156 -4.81 -15.90 -5.65
N PHE A 157 -4.49 -16.64 -4.60
CA PHE A 157 -3.45 -17.67 -4.58
C PHE A 157 -4.03 -19.08 -4.77
N THR A 158 -5.35 -19.20 -4.94
CA THR A 158 -6.05 -20.48 -5.10
C THR A 158 -6.50 -20.67 -6.54
N SER A 159 -5.97 -21.70 -7.20
CA SER A 159 -6.33 -22.03 -8.59
C SER A 159 -7.82 -22.31 -8.75
N GLY A 160 -8.44 -21.73 -9.78
CA GLY A 160 -9.87 -21.90 -10.06
C GLY A 160 -10.80 -21.08 -9.15
N VAL A 161 -10.25 -20.29 -8.23
CA VAL A 161 -10.99 -19.34 -7.41
C VAL A 161 -10.70 -17.93 -7.92
N LYS A 162 -11.76 -17.23 -8.35
CA LYS A 162 -11.64 -15.83 -8.76
C LYS A 162 -11.25 -14.95 -7.57
N TYR A 163 -10.35 -14.01 -7.83
CA TYR A 163 -10.07 -12.94 -6.87
C TYR A 163 -11.32 -12.04 -6.69
N PRO A 164 -11.46 -11.36 -5.53
CA PRO A 164 -12.58 -10.44 -5.26
C PRO A 164 -12.70 -9.30 -6.29
N ALA A 165 -13.83 -8.60 -6.37
CA ALA A 165 -13.92 -7.46 -7.27
C ALA A 165 -12.91 -6.35 -6.89
N LEU A 166 -12.15 -5.86 -7.88
CA LEU A 166 -11.28 -4.71 -7.69
C LEU A 166 -12.13 -3.46 -7.44
N ALA A 167 -11.69 -2.56 -6.56
CA ALA A 167 -12.41 -1.29 -6.37
C ALA A 167 -12.28 -0.43 -7.63
N ILE A 168 -13.43 0.06 -8.14
CA ILE A 168 -13.52 0.86 -9.35
C ILE A 168 -13.82 2.31 -8.97
N PHE A 169 -13.12 3.24 -9.62
CA PHE A 169 -13.31 4.68 -9.48
C PHE A 169 -13.58 5.29 -10.85
N ASP A 170 -14.37 6.38 -10.89
CA ASP A 170 -14.77 7.05 -12.14
C ASP A 170 -13.57 7.66 -12.91
N SER A 171 -12.50 7.99 -12.18
CA SER A 171 -11.25 8.46 -12.77
C SER A 171 -10.06 7.96 -11.95
N ASN A 172 -9.01 7.52 -12.65
CA ASN A 172 -7.73 7.17 -12.04
C ASN A 172 -6.73 8.30 -12.32
N PRO A 173 -5.85 8.62 -11.36
CA PRO A 173 -4.86 9.66 -11.56
C PRO A 173 -3.84 9.25 -12.63
N SER A 174 -3.39 10.23 -13.41
CA SER A 174 -2.34 10.07 -14.43
C SER A 174 -1.03 10.78 -14.06
N SER A 175 -0.99 11.46 -12.92
CA SER A 175 0.17 12.19 -12.40
C SER A 175 0.09 12.31 -10.89
N CYS A 176 1.21 12.70 -10.26
CA CYS A 176 1.22 13.11 -8.86
C CYS A 176 0.20 14.24 -8.62
N PRO A 177 -0.46 14.27 -7.45
CA PRO A 177 -1.27 15.40 -7.06
C PRO A 177 -0.39 16.64 -7.01
N THR A 178 -0.75 17.69 -7.75
CA THR A 178 -0.16 19.01 -7.53
C THR A 178 -0.66 19.50 -6.18
N THR A 179 0.23 19.70 -5.22
CA THR A 179 -0.05 20.49 -4.02
C THR A 179 -0.45 21.88 -4.48
N THR A 180 -1.75 22.14 -4.63
CA THR A 180 -2.25 23.50 -4.68
C THR A 180 -2.08 24.04 -3.27
N THR A 181 -0.94 24.71 -3.02
CA THR A 181 -0.88 25.68 -1.93
C THR A 181 -2.07 26.62 -2.14
N PRO A 182 -3.02 26.75 -1.20
CA PRO A 182 -4.10 27.71 -1.36
C PRO A 182 -3.45 29.08 -1.41
N SER A 183 -3.39 29.66 -2.61
CA SER A 183 -3.00 31.06 -2.78
C SER A 183 -4.08 31.89 -2.11
N MET A 184 -3.83 32.34 -0.88
CA MET A 184 -4.65 33.37 -0.27
C MET A 184 -4.56 34.59 -1.18
N THR A 185 -5.58 34.78 -2.01
CA THR A 185 -5.75 36.02 -2.73
C THR A 185 -6.26 37.00 -1.69
N THR A 186 -5.34 37.75 -1.09
CA THR A 186 -5.70 38.90 -0.27
C THR A 186 -6.29 39.94 -1.22
N THR A 187 -7.61 39.93 -1.37
CA THR A 187 -8.31 41.04 -2.01
C THR A 187 -8.17 42.23 -1.07
N ILE A 188 -7.18 43.08 -1.32
CA ILE A 188 -7.12 44.40 -0.71
C ILE A 188 -8.30 45.17 -1.31
N ILE A 189 -9.40 45.21 -0.56
CA ILE A 189 -10.48 46.15 -0.82
C ILE A 189 -9.98 47.49 -0.27
N ASP A 190 -9.51 48.34 -1.17
CA ASP A 190 -9.23 49.73 -0.84
C ASP A 190 -10.56 50.46 -0.63
N GLY A 191 -10.67 51.13 0.52
CA GLY A 191 -11.76 52.07 0.82
C GLY A 191 -12.97 51.51 1.58
N ALA A 192 -12.94 51.63 2.91
CA ALA A 192 -13.88 52.49 3.64
C ALA A 192 -13.67 52.41 5.16
N SER A 193 -13.55 53.60 5.75
CA SER A 193 -13.49 53.93 7.17
C SER A 193 -14.59 53.25 8.00
N TYR A 194 -14.20 52.52 9.05
CA TYR A 194 -15.07 52.21 10.18
C TYR A 194 -14.34 52.48 11.50
N THR A 195 -14.80 53.52 12.18
CA THR A 195 -14.59 53.81 13.60
C THR A 195 -15.28 52.76 14.46
N GLY A 196 -14.59 52.16 15.43
CA GLY A 196 -15.26 51.33 16.44
C GLY A 196 -14.35 50.47 17.30
N THR A 197 -13.81 51.07 18.37
CA THR A 197 -13.44 50.49 19.68
C THR A 197 -12.96 49.04 19.74
N GLY A 198 -11.67 48.91 20.03
CA GLY A 198 -11.01 47.63 20.25
C GLY A 198 -11.45 46.90 21.52
N LEU A 199 -11.22 45.59 21.47
CA LEU A 199 -10.86 44.75 22.61
C LEU A 199 -9.74 43.82 22.13
N SER A 200 -8.52 44.21 22.48
CA SER A 200 -7.32 43.38 22.41
C SER A 200 -7.37 42.31 23.50
N LEU A 201 -7.01 41.07 23.15
CA LEU A 201 -6.44 40.11 24.09
C LEU A 201 -5.10 39.65 23.54
N SER A 202 -4.05 40.22 24.13
CA SER A 202 -2.65 39.80 24.02
C SER A 202 -2.31 38.78 25.12
N SER A 203 -1.47 37.80 24.80
CA SER A 203 -0.22 37.44 25.53
C SER A 203 0.28 36.09 24.98
N ASN A 204 1.43 36.05 24.30
CA ASN A 204 2.82 35.98 24.80
C ASN A 204 3.25 34.60 25.32
N ALA A 205 4.20 33.99 24.60
CA ALA A 205 5.40 33.28 25.05
C ALA A 205 6.09 32.79 23.77
N ASP A 206 7.15 33.40 23.23
CA ASP A 206 8.49 33.64 23.78
C ASP A 206 9.14 32.35 24.32
N ILE A 207 10.14 31.85 23.59
CA ILE A 207 11.39 31.25 24.08
C ILE A 207 12.39 31.32 22.92
N ASP A 208 13.33 32.26 23.09
CA ASP A 208 14.65 32.28 22.46
C ASP A 208 15.42 30.98 22.75
N LEU A 209 16.11 30.46 21.73
CA LEU A 209 17.37 29.75 21.95
C LEU A 209 18.39 30.12 20.88
N ILE A 210 19.28 30.98 21.35
CA ILE A 210 20.54 31.44 20.78
C ILE A 210 21.40 30.24 20.34
N ASN A 211 21.89 30.27 19.10
CA ASN A 211 23.28 29.90 18.85
C ASN A 211 23.84 30.67 17.65
N ASP A 212 24.72 31.58 18.03
CA ASP A 212 25.56 32.45 17.25
C ASP A 212 26.81 31.66 16.82
N ILE A 213 27.04 31.46 15.51
CA ILE A 213 28.40 31.25 14.96
C ILE A 213 28.48 32.05 13.65
N SER A 214 28.93 33.29 13.81
CA SER A 214 29.51 34.15 12.80
C SER A 214 30.53 33.43 11.91
N GLY A 215 30.42 33.67 10.61
CA GLY A 215 31.46 33.37 9.63
C GLY A 215 32.75 34.18 9.85
N GLY A 216 33.83 33.69 9.26
CA GLY A 216 35.13 34.34 9.25
C GLY A 216 36.16 33.56 8.43
N HIS A 217 36.20 33.81 7.12
CA HIS A 217 37.39 33.70 6.26
C HIS A 217 37.66 35.14 5.78
N PRO A 218 38.88 35.69 5.92
CA PRO A 218 40.02 35.38 5.03
C PRO A 218 41.33 35.19 5.85
N ILE A 219 42.47 34.67 5.38
CA ILE A 219 43.25 34.76 4.14
C ILE A 219 44.03 33.44 4.02
#